data_AF-A0A953LS44-F1
#
_entry.id   AF-A0A953LS44-F1
#
_cell.length_a   1.000
_cell.length_b   1.000
_cell.length_c   1.000
_cell.angle_alpha   90.00
_cell.angle_beta   90.00
_cell.angle_gamma   90.00
#
_symmetry.space_group_name_H-M   'P 1'
#
loop_
_entity.id
_entity.type
_entity.pdbx_description
1 polymer ?
#
loop_
_entity_poly.entity_id
_entity_poly.type
_entity_poly.pdbx_seq_one_letter_code
_entity_poly.pdbx_strand_id
1 'polypeptide(L)' 'MDPTLPHMFAALLAIVFLGGAWQKLRDPDGFAMAVEQYRLLPSSWATPAAWGLLAAEAAAGLLLLPLATR' A
#
# COMPACT_ATOMS: atom_id res chain seq x y z
N MET A 1 -0.98 -27.76 9.12
CA MET A 1 -1.18 -26.47 8.44
C MET A 1 -1.16 -26.75 6.95
N ASP A 2 -2.20 -26.36 6.21
CA ASP A 2 -2.21 -26.51 4.76
C ASP A 2 -1.10 -25.61 4.16
N PRO A 3 -0.18 -26.14 3.34
CA PRO A 3 0.88 -25.34 2.73
C PRO A 3 0.36 -24.28 1.76
N THR A 4 -0.91 -24.35 1.31
CA THR A 4 -1.52 -23.37 0.38
C THR A 4 -2.01 -22.09 1.08
N LEU A 5 -2.34 -22.17 2.38
CA LEU A 5 -2.85 -21.06 3.18
C LEU A 5 -1.95 -19.80 3.12
N PRO A 6 -0.61 -19.91 3.32
CA PRO A 6 0.29 -18.77 3.20
C PRO A 6 0.29 -18.11 1.81
N HIS A 7 0.23 -18.90 0.75
CA HIS A 7 0.23 -18.41 -0.64
C HIS A 7 -1.07 -17.67 -0.97
N MET A 8 -2.21 -18.18 -0.49
CA MET A 8 -3.49 -17.48 -0.61
C MET A 8 -3.50 -16.14 0.11
N PHE A 9 -2.99 -16.08 1.35
CA PHE A 9 -2.89 -14.81 2.07
C PHE A 9 -1.92 -13.84 1.40
N ALA A 10 -0.78 -14.31 0.91
CA ALA A 10 0.17 -13.49 0.16
C ALA A 10 -0.47 -12.91 -1.10
N ALA A 11 -1.22 -13.72 -1.86
CA ALA A 11 -1.94 -13.27 -3.05
C ALA A 11 -2.99 -12.21 -2.73
N LEU A 12 -3.82 -12.44 -1.70
CA LEU A 12 -4.84 -11.48 -1.27
C LEU A 12 -4.22 -10.15 -0.84
N LEU A 13 -3.16 -10.19 -0.02
CA LEU A 13 -2.46 -8.99 0.42
C LEU A 13 -1.77 -8.27 -0.75
N ALA A 14 -1.17 -9.01 -1.70
CA ALA A 14 -0.58 -8.42 -2.89
C ALA A 14 -1.64 -7.67 -3.72
N ILE A 15 -2.82 -8.27 -3.92
CA ILE A 15 -3.94 -7.65 -4.64
C ILE A 15 -4.40 -6.37 -3.92
N VAL A 16 -4.56 -6.42 -2.60
CA VAL A 16 -4.99 -5.26 -1.80
C VAL A 16 -3.97 -4.12 -1.86
N PHE A 17 -2.69 -4.41 -1.68
CA PHE A 17 -1.65 -3.38 -1.70
C PHE A 17 -1.42 -2.80 -3.09
N LEU A 18 -1.37 -3.62 -4.14
CA LEU A 18 -1.20 -3.14 -5.52
C LEU A 18 -2.44 -2.36 -5.98
N GLY A 19 -3.64 -2.86 -5.67
CA GLY A 19 -4.90 -2.19 -5.99
C GLY A 19 -5.05 -0.84 -5.26
N GLY A 20 -4.72 -0.82 -3.96
CA GLY A 20 -4.70 0.40 -3.15
C GLY A 20 -3.68 1.42 -3.63
N ALA A 21 -2.45 0.99 -3.91
CA ALA A 21 -1.40 1.85 -4.44
C ALA A 21 -1.79 2.44 -5.82
N TRP A 22 -2.40 1.64 -6.70
CA TRP A 22 -2.88 2.10 -8.00
C TRP A 22 -3.96 3.19 -7.87
N GLN A 23 -4.91 3.02 -6.94
CA GLN A 23 -5.92 4.03 -6.66
C GLN A 23 -5.28 5.34 -6.15
N LYS A 24 -4.32 5.25 -5.23
CA LYS A 24 -3.60 6.42 -4.69
C LYS A 24 -2.70 7.09 -5.73
N LEU A 25 -2.15 6.35 -6.69
CA LEU A 25 -1.39 6.91 -7.81
C LEU A 25 -2.25 7.74 -8.77
N ARG A 26 -3.55 7.44 -8.88
CA ARG A 26 -4.49 8.21 -9.72
C ARG A 26 -4.86 9.55 -9.11
N ASP A 27 -4.84 9.67 -7.79
CA ASP A 27 -5.15 10.90 -7.06
C ASP A 27 -4.20 11.08 -5.85
N PRO A 28 -2.92 11.37 -6.11
CA PRO A 28 -1.93 11.51 -5.05
C PRO A 28 -2.18 12.76 -4.19
N ASP A 29 -2.71 13.83 -4.77
CA ASP A 29 -3.04 15.06 -4.06
C ASP A 29 -4.23 14.86 -3.11
N GLY A 30 -5.29 14.18 -3.56
CA GLY A 30 -6.42 13.79 -2.71
C GLY A 30 -5.98 12.86 -1.58
N PHE A 31 -5.03 11.95 -1.83
CA PHE A 31 -4.47 11.11 -0.78
C PHE A 31 -3.65 11.91 0.24
N ALA A 32 -2.80 12.84 -0.21
CA ALA A 32 -2.03 13.71 0.70
C ALA A 32 -2.94 14.59 1.57
N MET A 33 -4.02 15.13 0.99
CA MET A 33 -5.04 15.87 1.72
C MET A 33 -5.75 14.99 2.77
N ALA A 34 -6.09 13.74 2.42
CA ALA A 34 -6.66 12.80 3.37
C ALA A 34 -5.68 12.50 4.53
N VAL A 35 -4.38 12.32 4.25
CA VAL A 35 -3.33 12.12 5.26
C VAL A 35 -3.22 13.34 6.19
N GLU A 36 -3.29 14.56 5.66
CA GLU A 36 -3.30 15.78 6.47
C GLU A 36 -4.53 15.86 7.38
N GLN A 37 -5.70 15.46 6.88
CA GLN A 37 -6.95 15.45 7.67
C GLN A 37 -6.92 14.52 8.87
N TYR A 38 -6.10 13.46 8.84
CA TYR A 38 -5.89 12.61 10.02
C TYR A 38 -5.17 13.32 11.17
N ARG A 39 -4.50 14.45 10.91
CA ARG A 39 -3.76 15.27 11.92
C ARG A 39 -2.77 14.48 12.77
N LEU A 40 -2.27 13.35 12.26
CA LEU A 40 -1.28 12.50 12.95
C LEU A 40 0.13 13.08 12.85
N LEU A 41 0.38 13.92 11.84
CA LEU A 41 1.68 14.47 11.48
C LEU A 41 1.56 15.99 11.28
N PRO A 42 2.65 16.76 11.42
CA PRO A 42 2.67 18.15 10.99
C PRO A 42 2.29 18.27 9.51
N SER A 43 1.60 19.36 9.11
CA SER A 43 1.14 19.56 7.73
C SER A 43 2.28 19.49 6.70
N SER A 44 3.47 19.98 7.04
CA SER A 44 4.68 19.89 6.20
C SER A 44 5.15 18.45 5.95
N TRP A 45 4.76 17.50 6.79
CA TRP A 45 5.08 16.08 6.66
C TRP A 45 3.98 15.25 6.00
N ALA A 46 2.77 15.80 5.82
CA ALA A 46 1.65 15.04 5.26
C ALA A 46 1.92 14.57 3.83
N THR A 47 2.40 15.44 2.95
CA THR A 47 2.76 15.10 1.57
C THR A 47 3.88 14.06 1.47
N PRO A 48 5.07 14.24 2.10
CA PRO A 48 6.11 13.22 2.04
C PRO A 48 5.70 11.90 2.70
N ALA A 49 4.89 11.92 3.77
CA ALA A 49 4.34 10.71 4.37
C ALA A 49 3.36 9.99 3.43
N ALA A 50 2.51 10.73 2.72
CA ALA A 50 1.60 10.15 1.72
C ALA A 50 2.38 9.45 0.60
N TRP A 51 3.41 10.10 0.05
CA TRP A 51 4.28 9.48 -0.95
C TRP A 51 5.04 8.27 -0.39
N GLY A 52 5.53 8.35 0.85
CA GLY A 52 6.18 7.24 1.54
C GLY A 52 5.26 6.03 1.73
N LEU A 53 4.00 6.27 2.14
CA LEU A 53 2.99 5.22 2.30
C LEU A 53 2.63 4.57 0.97
N LEU A 54 2.45 5.37 -0.09
CA LEU A 54 2.19 4.88 -1.43
C LEU A 54 3.34 4.00 -1.95
N ALA A 55 4.59 4.45 -1.76
CA ALA A 55 5.77 3.68 -2.14
C ALA A 55 5.88 2.38 -1.33
N ALA A 56 5.60 2.43 -0.03
CA ALA A 56 5.62 1.27 0.85
C ALA A 56 4.56 0.23 0.47
N GLU A 57 3.33 0.65 0.16
CA GLU A 57 2.27 -0.26 -0.32
C GLU A 57 2.64 -0.89 -1.66
N ALA A 58 3.13 -0.10 -2.62
CA ALA A 58 3.57 -0.64 -3.90
C ALA A 58 4.70 -1.67 -3.73
N ALA A 59 5.69 -1.36 -2.90
CA ALA A 59 6.80 -2.27 -2.60
C ALA A 59 6.32 -3.54 -1.89
N ALA A 60 5.45 -3.43 -0.89
CA ALA A 60 4.88 -4.57 -0.19
C ALA A 60 4.10 -5.48 -1.14
N GLY A 61 3.26 -4.91 -2.00
CA GLY A 61 2.53 -5.64 -3.02
C GLY A 61 3.45 -6.40 -3.98
N LEU A 62 4.50 -5.74 -4.49
CA LEU A 62 5.48 -6.35 -5.38
C LEU A 62 6.28 -7.48 -4.70
N LEU A 63 6.68 -7.30 -3.45
CA LEU A 63 7.43 -8.31 -2.69
C LEU A 63 6.58 -9.54 -2.33
N LEU A 64 5.25 -9.40 -2.27
CA LEU A 64 4.34 -10.51 -2.02
C LEU A 64 4.04 -11.33 -3.27
N LEU A 65 4.21 -10.78 -4.49
CA LEU A 65 3.93 -11.51 -5.74
C LEU A 65 4.75 -12.82 -5.88
N PRO A 66 6.06 -12.87 -5.60
CA PRO A 66 6.82 -14.12 -5.65
C PRO A 66 6.35 -15.16 -4.64
N LEU A 67 5.88 -14.72 -3.47
CA LEU A 67 5.34 -15.60 -2.44
C LEU A 67 3.94 -16.10 -2.81
N ALA A 68 3.17 -15.32 -3.58
CA ALA A 68 1.85 -15.70 -4.06
C ALA A 68 1.88 -16.67 -5.26
N THR A 69 3.01 -16.78 -5.97
CA THR A 69 3.10 -17.45 -7.28
C THR A 69 4.02 -18.67 -7.32
N ARG A 70 4.74 -18.96 -6.23
CA ARG A 70 5.60 -20.15 -6.08
C ARG A 70 4.89 -21.24 -5.29
#